data_AF-A0A1Y3ARV5-F1
#
_entry.id   AF-A0A1Y3ARV5-F1
#
_cell.length_a   1.000
_cell.length_b   1.000
_cell.length_c   1.000
_cell.angle_alpha   90.00
_cell.angle_beta   90.00
_cell.angle_gamma   90.00
#
_symmetry.space_group_name_H-M   'P 1'
#
loop_
_entity.id
_entity.type
_entity.pdbx_description
1 polymer ?
#
loop_
_entity_poly.entity_id
_entity_poly.type
_entity_poly.pdbx_seq_one_letter_code
_entity_poly.pdbx_strand_id
1 'polypeptide(L)'
;MIPVNAYLTNISKRLQIKQMKLKDERVKAMNEILNGMKIIKLYSWERAFIERIQRIRTKELQILKRINYLSALIQAIWNLAPFLVSFITFALFVLIDHDNRLTASKAFVSLSLFNILRFPLAMLPNLVTFIIMVFWILQIILPEFSFFSFLPPL
;
A
#
# COMPACT_ATOMS: atom_id res chain seq x y z
N MET A 1 -4.76 8.45 -12.34
CA MET A 1 -4.23 7.81 -11.11
C MET A 1 -5.20 7.82 -9.94
N ILE A 2 -5.89 8.93 -9.64
CA ILE A 2 -6.78 9.04 -8.47
C ILE A 2 -7.93 8.00 -8.44
N PRO A 3 -8.75 7.82 -9.51
CA PRO A 3 -9.86 6.85 -9.46
C PRO A 3 -9.38 5.39 -9.43
N VAL A 4 -8.28 5.09 -10.12
CA VAL A 4 -7.65 3.76 -10.11
C VAL A 4 -7.09 3.43 -8.72
N ASN A 5 -6.42 4.39 -8.07
CA ASN A 5 -5.93 4.23 -6.71
C ASN A 5 -7.06 4.05 -5.69
N ALA A 6 -8.17 4.79 -5.83
CA ALA A 6 -9.34 4.63 -4.96
C ALA A 6 -9.94 3.21 -5.08
N TYR A 7 -10.07 2.70 -6.30
CA TYR A 7 -10.56 1.34 -6.55
C TYR A 7 -9.63 0.27 -5.96
N LEU A 8 -8.32 0.36 -6.22
CA LEU A 8 -7.32 -0.56 -5.70
C LEU A 8 -7.26 -0.53 -4.16
N THR A 9 -7.39 0.66 -3.55
CA THR A 9 -7.42 0.83 -2.09
C THR A 9 -8.64 0.14 -1.49
N ASN A 10 -9.81 0.25 -2.12
CA ASN A 10 -11.02 -0.42 -1.65
C ASN A 10 -10.90 -1.96 -1.69
N ILE A 11 -10.26 -2.51 -2.72
CA ILE A 11 -9.98 -3.96 -2.79
C ILE A 11 -9.01 -4.37 -1.68
N SER A 12 -7.90 -3.64 -1.53
CA SER A 12 -6.90 -3.89 -0.49
C SER A 12 -7.53 -3.85 0.91
N LYS A 13 -8.38 -2.86 1.19
CA LYS A 13 -9.12 -2.73 2.45
C LYS A 13 -10.03 -3.92 2.71
N ARG A 14 -10.79 -4.38 1.71
CA ARG A 14 -11.64 -5.58 1.85
C ARG A 14 -10.84 -6.84 2.18
N LEU A 15 -9.69 -7.03 1.53
CA LEU A 15 -8.80 -8.17 1.81
C LEU A 15 -8.17 -8.06 3.19
N GLN A 16 -7.76 -6.86 3.60
CA GLN A 16 -7.17 -6.60 4.91
C GLN A 16 -8.17 -6.89 6.04
N ILE A 17 -9.43 -6.49 5.90
CA ILE A 17 -10.50 -6.84 6.86
C ILE A 17 -10.67 -8.36 6.97
N LYS A 18 -10.67 -9.09 5.84
CA LYS A 18 -10.76 -10.55 5.85
C LYS A 18 -9.55 -11.20 6.55
N GLN A 19 -8.36 -10.66 6.32
CA GLN A 19 -7.13 -11.13 6.95
C GLN A 19 -7.15 -10.87 8.47
N MET A 20 -7.64 -9.71 8.92
CA MET A 20 -7.79 -9.40 10.34
C MET A 20 -8.73 -10.39 11.03
N LYS A 21 -9.90 -10.71 10.43
CA LYS A 21 -10.83 -11.69 10.99
C LYS A 21 -10.19 -13.07 11.20
N LEU A 22 -9.44 -13.58 10.23
CA LEU A 22 -8.75 -14.87 10.35
C LEU A 22 -7.60 -14.83 11.37
N LYS A 23 -6.91 -13.70 11.46
CA LYS A 23 -5.86 -13.47 12.46
C LYS A 23 -6.45 -13.49 13.87
N ASP A 24 -7.59 -12.84 14.09
CA ASP A 24 -8.29 -12.81 15.37
C ASP A 24 -8.80 -14.20 15.76
N GLU A 25 -9.35 -14.95 14.81
CA GLU A 25 -9.78 -16.33 15.01
C GLU A 25 -8.61 -17.24 15.45
N ARG A 26 -7.45 -17.11 14.79
CA ARG A 26 -6.22 -17.86 15.16
C ARG A 26 -5.75 -17.51 16.57
N VAL A 27 -5.72 -16.22 16.91
CA VAL A 27 -5.28 -15.75 18.24
C VAL A 27 -6.24 -16.24 19.33
N LYS A 28 -7.55 -16.18 19.08
CA LYS A 28 -8.57 -16.72 19.98
C LYS A 28 -8.38 -18.23 20.21
N ALA A 29 -8.21 -19.01 19.14
CA ALA A 29 -7.97 -20.45 19.25
C ALA A 29 -6.69 -20.79 20.02
N MET A 30 -5.61 -20.02 19.82
CA MET A 30 -4.39 -20.17 20.62
C MET A 30 -4.63 -19.87 22.10
N ASN A 31 -5.38 -18.82 22.43
CA ASN A 31 -5.72 -18.51 23.82
C ASN A 31 -6.56 -19.62 24.48
N GLU A 32 -7.53 -20.21 23.76
CA GLU A 32 -8.30 -21.36 24.26
C GLU A 32 -7.39 -22.55 24.61
N ILE A 33 -6.41 -22.86 23.76
CA ILE A 33 -5.47 -23.96 23.96
C ILE A 33 -4.53 -23.70 25.14
N LEU A 34 -4.01 -22.47 25.28
CA LEU A 34 -3.12 -22.11 26.39
C LEU A 34 -3.85 -22.22 27.74
N ASN A 35 -5.09 -21.75 27.82
CA ASN A 35 -5.90 -21.88 29.03
C ASN A 35 -6.27 -23.35 29.34
N GLY A 36 -6.46 -24.18 28.32
CA GLY A 36 -6.83 -25.61 28.45
C GLY A 36 -5.67 -26.62 28.45
N MET A 37 -4.41 -26.18 28.50
CA MET A 37 -3.26 -27.01 28.15
C MET A 37 -3.11 -28.29 28.99
N LYS A 38 -3.43 -28.22 30.29
CA LYS A 38 -3.35 -29.39 31.19
C LYS A 38 -4.29 -30.52 30.77
N ILE A 39 -5.51 -30.18 30.37
CA ILE A 39 -6.52 -31.15 29.90
C ILE A 39 -6.10 -31.74 28.56
N ILE A 40 -5.62 -30.91 27.64
CA ILE A 40 -5.19 -31.35 26.31
C ILE A 40 -4.07 -32.39 26.41
N LYS A 41 -3.10 -32.19 27.31
CA LYS A 41 -2.03 -33.16 27.57
C LYS A 41 -2.54 -34.45 28.21
N LEU A 42 -3.46 -34.36 29.18
CA LEU A 42 -4.03 -35.52 29.85
C LEU A 42 -4.73 -36.48 28.86
N TYR A 43 -5.42 -35.93 27.86
CA TYR A 43 -6.14 -36.71 26.85
C TYR A 43 -5.36 -36.93 25.53
N SER A 44 -4.10 -36.48 25.46
CA SER A 44 -3.27 -36.56 24.23
C SER A 44 -3.92 -35.92 22.98
N TRP A 45 -4.76 -34.89 23.17
CA TRP A 45 -5.50 -34.22 22.09
C TRP A 45 -4.67 -33.20 21.30
N GLU A 46 -3.37 -33.08 21.58
CA GLU A 46 -2.47 -32.08 20.99
C GLU A 46 -2.54 -32.06 19.45
N ARG A 47 -2.51 -33.24 18.82
CA ARG A 47 -2.54 -33.35 17.34
C ARG A 47 -3.81 -32.76 16.74
N ALA A 48 -4.98 -33.04 17.33
CA ALA A 48 -6.25 -32.52 16.84
C ALA A 48 -6.33 -30.98 16.94
N PHE A 49 -5.78 -30.40 18.01
CA PHE A 49 -5.70 -28.94 18.17
C PHE A 49 -4.70 -28.29 17.22
N ILE A 50 -3.54 -28.93 16.97
CA ILE A 50 -2.56 -28.47 15.98
C ILE A 50 -3.19 -28.44 14.60
N GLU A 51 -3.88 -29.51 14.19
CA GLU A 51 -4.59 -29.55 12.91
C GLU A 51 -5.66 -28.46 12.79
N ARG A 52 -6.40 -28.19 13.88
CA ARG A 52 -7.38 -27.09 13.92
C ARG A 52 -6.71 -25.73 13.66
N ILE A 53 -5.60 -25.43 14.34
CA ILE A 53 -4.85 -24.17 14.11
C ILE A 53 -4.28 -24.13 12.70
N GLN A 54 -3.72 -25.23 12.20
CA GLN A 54 -3.15 -25.30 10.86
C GLN A 54 -4.21 -25.03 9.79
N ARG A 55 -5.43 -25.55 9.94
CA ARG A 55 -6.55 -25.22 9.02
C ARG A 55 -6.85 -23.72 8.98
N ILE A 56 -6.87 -23.05 10.12
CA ILE A 56 -7.06 -21.58 10.20
C ILE A 56 -5.87 -20.86 9.54
N ARG A 57 -4.65 -21.31 9.82
CA ARG A 57 -3.42 -20.74 9.26
C ARG A 57 -3.36 -20.87 7.73
N THR A 58 -3.77 -22.01 7.16
CA THR A 58 -3.81 -22.18 5.71
C THR A 58 -4.78 -21.19 5.06
N LYS A 59 -5.95 -20.95 5.65
CA LYS A 59 -6.90 -19.92 5.17
C LYS A 59 -6.29 -18.51 5.26
N GLU A 60 -5.64 -18.19 6.38
CA GLU A 60 -4.95 -16.90 6.58
C GLU A 60 -3.88 -16.68 5.51
N LEU A 61 -3.04 -17.70 5.26
CA LEU A 61 -1.97 -17.64 4.27
C LEU A 61 -2.50 -17.49 2.83
N GLN A 62 -3.64 -18.09 2.49
CA GLN A 62 -4.27 -17.89 1.17
C GLN A 62 -4.68 -16.43 0.96
N ILE A 63 -5.25 -15.77 1.97
CA ILE A 63 -5.62 -14.35 1.89
C ILE A 63 -4.37 -13.47 1.86
N LEU A 64 -3.38 -13.75 2.71
CA LEU A 64 -2.10 -13.03 2.71
C LEU A 64 -1.39 -13.12 1.37
N LYS A 65 -1.38 -14.29 0.70
CA LYS A 65 -0.84 -14.44 -0.64
C LYS A 65 -1.53 -13.51 -1.63
N ARG A 66 -2.87 -13.46 -1.62
CA ARG A 66 -3.64 -12.56 -2.51
C ARG A 66 -3.32 -11.08 -2.26
N ILE A 67 -3.20 -10.68 -0.99
CA ILE A 67 -2.79 -9.31 -0.62
C ILE A 67 -1.40 -9.02 -1.19
N ASN A 68 -0.43 -9.90 -0.96
CA ASN A 68 0.94 -9.70 -1.44
C ASN A 68 1.02 -9.66 -2.98
N TYR A 69 0.28 -10.50 -3.70
CA TYR A 69 0.21 -10.44 -5.16
C TYR A 69 -0.35 -9.10 -5.64
N LEU A 70 -1.44 -8.62 -5.04
CA LEU A 70 -2.02 -7.32 -5.38
C LEU A 70 -1.04 -6.19 -5.10
N SER A 71 -0.40 -6.19 -3.93
CA SER A 71 0.60 -5.20 -3.56
C SER A 71 1.81 -5.22 -4.50
N ALA A 72 2.29 -6.40 -4.88
CA ALA A 72 3.40 -6.55 -5.83
C ALA A 72 3.05 -6.00 -7.21
N LEU A 73 1.84 -6.27 -7.72
CA LEU A 73 1.36 -5.71 -8.99
C LEU A 73 1.28 -4.19 -8.94
N ILE A 74 0.74 -3.63 -7.86
CA ILE A 74 0.66 -2.17 -7.67
C ILE A 74 2.08 -1.58 -7.65
N GLN A 75 3.00 -2.16 -6.88
CA GLN A 75 4.40 -1.71 -6.84
C GLN A 75 5.09 -1.81 -8.21
N ALA A 76 4.83 -2.88 -8.97
CA ALA A 76 5.36 -3.03 -10.33
C ALA A 76 4.86 -1.90 -11.25
N ILE A 77 3.56 -1.57 -11.20
CA ILE A 77 2.99 -0.46 -11.98
C ILE A 77 3.64 0.87 -11.60
N TRP A 78 3.83 1.16 -10.30
CA TRP A 78 4.50 2.38 -9.86
C TRP A 78 5.97 2.47 -10.29
N ASN A 79 6.67 1.33 -10.32
CA ASN A 79 8.04 1.26 -10.79
C ASN A 79 8.16 1.41 -12.31
N LEU A 80 7.18 0.89 -13.07
CA LEU A 80 7.13 0.96 -14.53
C LEU A 80 6.58 2.29 -15.08
N ALA A 81 5.74 2.99 -14.30
CA ALA A 81 5.17 4.29 -14.66
C ALA A 81 6.16 5.31 -15.27
N PRO A 82 7.34 5.62 -14.69
CA PRO A 82 8.31 6.56 -15.29
C PRO A 82 8.84 6.11 -16.66
N PHE A 83 9.00 4.80 -16.87
CA PHE A 83 9.50 4.23 -18.11
C PHE A 83 8.45 4.38 -19.19
N LEU A 84 7.19 4.10 -18.85
CA LEU A 84 6.06 4.34 -19.75
C LEU A 84 5.91 5.82 -20.10
N VAL A 85 6.05 6.72 -19.12
CA VAL A 85 5.98 8.18 -19.37
C VAL A 85 7.11 8.63 -20.30
N SER A 86 8.34 8.19 -20.06
CA SER A 86 9.49 8.52 -20.92
C SER A 86 9.31 7.95 -22.33
N PHE A 87 8.85 6.70 -22.44
CA PHE A 87 8.58 6.03 -23.71
C PHE A 87 7.50 6.77 -24.52
N ILE A 88 6.36 7.10 -23.90
CA ILE A 88 5.27 7.84 -24.55
C ILE A 88 5.75 9.23 -24.99
N THR A 89 6.57 9.90 -24.18
CA THR A 89 7.09 11.24 -24.50
C THR A 89 8.01 11.20 -25.73
N PHE A 90 8.94 10.24 -25.79
CA PHE A 90 9.80 10.07 -26.96
C PHE A 90 9.02 9.58 -28.19
N ALA A 91 8.03 8.70 -28.02
CA ALA A 91 7.18 8.25 -29.11
C ALA A 91 6.37 9.40 -29.72
N LEU A 92 5.75 10.24 -28.88
CA LEU A 92 5.03 11.43 -29.34
C LEU A 92 5.97 12.45 -29.99
N PHE A 93 7.17 12.64 -29.43
CA PHE A 93 8.18 13.56 -30.00
C PHE A 93 8.56 13.18 -31.44
N VAL A 94 8.69 11.89 -31.74
CA VAL A 94 9.02 11.40 -33.09
C VAL A 94 7.80 11.45 -34.02
N LEU A 95 6.58 11.23 -33.49
CA LEU A 95 5.35 11.18 -34.28
C LEU A 95 4.82 12.56 -34.70
N ILE A 96 5.05 13.60 -33.89
CA ILE A 96 4.48 14.94 -34.13
C ILE A 96 5.23 15.71 -35.22
N ASP A 97 6.55 15.51 -35.34
CA ASP A 97 7.37 16.36 -36.21
C ASP A 97 8.42 15.53 -36.96
N HIS A 98 8.28 15.42 -38.29
CA HIS A 98 9.15 14.63 -39.15
C HIS A 98 10.56 15.21 -39.31
N ASP A 99 10.77 16.49 -39.01
CA ASP A 99 12.10 17.13 -39.05
C ASP A 99 12.86 17.00 -37.71
N ASN A 100 12.19 16.62 -36.63
CA ASN A 100 12.81 16.47 -35.32
C ASN A 100 13.47 15.09 -35.18
N ARG A 101 14.76 15.02 -35.53
CA ARG A 101 15.56 13.82 -35.28
C ARG A 101 15.85 13.67 -33.79
N LEU A 102 15.43 12.55 -33.21
CA LEU A 102 15.74 12.15 -31.84
C LEU A 102 17.24 11.77 -31.74
N THR A 103 18.11 12.76 -31.54
CA THR A 103 19.54 12.52 -31.32
C THR A 103 19.78 11.93 -29.92
N ALA A 104 20.72 10.99 -29.80
CA ALA A 104 21.10 10.37 -28.53
C ALA A 104 21.37 11.39 -27.42
N SER A 105 22.05 12.51 -27.74
CA SER A 105 22.29 13.61 -26.79
C SER A 105 21.00 14.17 -26.17
N LYS A 106 19.97 14.44 -26.99
CA LYS A 106 18.67 14.93 -26.50
C LYS A 106 17.98 13.86 -25.63
N ALA A 107 17.99 12.60 -26.05
CA ALA A 107 17.36 11.51 -25.32
C ALA A 107 18.00 11.29 -23.93
N PHE A 108 19.34 11.26 -23.84
CA PHE A 108 20.05 11.07 -22.57
C PHE A 108 19.88 12.26 -21.62
N VAL A 109 19.90 13.49 -22.13
CA VAL A 109 19.67 14.70 -21.31
C VAL A 109 18.24 14.70 -20.76
N SER A 110 17.23 14.44 -21.59
CA SER A 110 15.83 14.37 -21.15
C SER A 110 15.59 13.25 -20.14
N LEU A 111 16.17 12.05 -20.36
CA LEU A 111 16.05 10.94 -19.41
C LEU A 111 16.68 11.28 -18.05
N SER A 112 17.84 11.95 -18.05
CA SER A 112 18.51 12.41 -16.83
C SER A 112 17.65 13.41 -16.06
N LEU A 113 17.03 14.37 -16.76
CA LEU A 113 16.10 15.33 -16.17
C LEU A 113 14.87 14.64 -15.56
N PHE A 114 14.26 13.68 -16.27
CA PHE A 114 13.13 12.92 -15.72
C PHE A 114 13.50 12.12 -14.47
N ASN A 115 14.69 11.52 -14.43
CA ASN A 115 15.16 10.78 -13.25
C ASN A 115 15.33 11.69 -12.03
N ILE A 116 15.90 12.89 -12.19
CA ILE A 116 16.09 13.85 -11.10
C ILE A 116 14.73 14.38 -10.61
N LEU A 117 13.81 14.69 -11.53
CA LEU A 117 12.50 15.27 -11.19
C LEU A 117 11.56 14.27 -10.52
N ARG A 118 11.80 12.96 -10.70
CA ARG A 118 10.95 11.89 -10.17
C ARG A 118 10.86 11.90 -8.64
N PHE A 119 11.98 12.14 -7.95
CA PHE A 119 12.01 12.14 -6.48
C PHE A 119 11.19 13.30 -5.89
N PRO A 120 11.41 14.58 -6.29
CA PRO A 120 10.58 15.70 -5.84
C PRO A 120 9.08 15.50 -6.11
N LEU A 121 8.72 15.04 -7.31
CA LEU A 121 7.31 14.80 -7.68
C LEU A 121 6.64 13.72 -6.82
N ALA A 122 7.37 12.65 -6.47
CA ALA A 122 6.86 11.60 -5.59
C ALA A 122 6.77 12.05 -4.12
N MET A 123 7.65 12.96 -3.69
CA MET A 123 7.69 13.45 -2.31
C MET A 123 6.67 14.56 -2.04
N LEU A 124 6.30 15.36 -3.04
CA LEU A 124 5.38 16.49 -2.89
C LEU A 124 4.04 16.13 -2.22
N PRO A 125 3.29 15.09 -2.65
CA PRO A 125 2.05 14.71 -1.99
C PRO A 125 2.26 14.30 -0.53
N ASN A 126 3.35 13.60 -0.23
CA ASN A 126 3.69 13.17 1.13
C ASN A 126 4.00 14.36 2.04
N LEU A 127 4.65 15.40 1.51
CA LEU A 127 4.90 16.64 2.24
C LEU A 127 3.59 17.36 2.59
N VAL A 128 2.64 17.42 1.65
CA VAL A 128 1.31 17.99 1.91
C VAL A 128 0.61 17.21 3.03
N THR A 129 0.60 15.88 2.96
CA THR A 129 0.02 15.04 4.03
C THR A 129 0.73 15.25 5.37
N PHE A 130 2.05 15.37 5.39
CA PHE A 130 2.83 15.63 6.61
C PHE A 130 2.46 16.97 7.24
N ILE A 131 2.37 18.04 6.45
CA ILE A 131 1.97 19.37 6.93
C ILE A 131 0.56 19.32 7.52
N ILE A 132 -0.39 18.67 6.84
CA ILE A 132 -1.77 18.51 7.33
C ILE A 132 -1.78 17.75 8.67
N MET A 133 -1.01 16.67 8.76
CA MET A 133 -0.92 15.88 9.99
C MET A 133 -0.33 16.68 11.15
N VAL A 134 0.76 17.42 10.92
CA VAL A 134 1.36 18.28 11.95
C VAL A 134 0.40 19.38 12.39
N PHE A 135 -0.27 20.03 11.44
CA PHE A 135 -1.28 21.04 11.75
C PHE A 135 -2.41 20.46 12.62
N TRP A 136 -2.93 19.29 12.25
CA TRP A 136 -3.97 18.60 13.01
C TRP A 136 -3.51 18.23 14.43
N ILE A 137 -2.28 17.74 14.58
CA ILE A 137 -1.68 17.42 15.88
C ILE A 137 -1.53 18.67 16.75
N LEU A 138 -1.05 19.79 16.17
CA LEU A 138 -0.90 21.05 16.88
C LEU A 138 -2.25 21.56 17.39
N GLN A 139 -3.31 21.44 16.60
CA GLN A 139 -4.67 21.81 16.99
C GLN A 139 -5.23 20.95 18.13
N ILE A 140 -4.80 19.69 18.24
CA ILE A 140 -5.19 18.80 19.35
C ILE A 140 -4.45 19.15 20.65
N ILE A 141 -3.19 19.53 20.56
CA ILE A 141 -2.32 19.77 21.73
C ILE A 141 -2.52 21.18 22.30
N LEU A 142 -2.78 22.19 21.47
CA LEU A 142 -2.95 23.58 21.89
C LEU A 142 -4.43 24.01 21.77
N PRO A 143 -5.24 23.93 22.86
CA PRO A 143 -6.65 24.35 22.83
C PRO A 143 -6.86 25.84 22.54
N GLU A 144 -5.82 26.66 22.64
CA GLU A 144 -5.83 28.10 22.29
C GLU A 144 -5.91 28.36 20.78
N PHE A 145 -5.60 27.39 19.92
CA PHE A 145 -5.72 27.51 18.45
C PHE A 145 -7.13 27.19 17.90
N SER A 146 -8.13 27.00 18.77
CA SER A 146 -9.53 26.73 18.41
C SER A 146 -10.23 27.84 17.59
N PHE A 147 -9.57 28.98 17.38
CA PHE A 147 -10.09 30.11 16.59
C PHE A 147 -10.10 29.86 15.06
N PHE A 148 -9.31 28.90 14.53
CA PHE A 148 -9.29 28.57 13.09
C PHE A 148 -10.21 27.40 12.69
N SER A 149 -11.40 27.33 13.28
CA SER A 149 -12.43 26.31 13.00
C SER A 149 -13.20 26.49 11.67
N PHE A 150 -12.68 27.29 10.73
CA PHE A 150 -13.41 27.75 9.54
C PHE A 150 -12.91 27.20 8.20
N LEU A 151 -12.34 25.98 8.15
CA LEU A 151 -12.17 25.28 6.87
C LEU A 151 -12.93 23.94 6.88
N PRO A 152 -13.96 23.78 6.03
CA PRO A 152 -14.72 22.53 5.95
C PRO A 152 -13.87 21.40 5.35
N PRO A 153 -14.16 20.13 5.73
CA PRO A 153 -13.46 18.98 5.20
C PRO A 153 -13.84 18.73 3.73
N LEU A 154 -12.83 18.64 2.86
CA LEU A 154 -12.91 18.10 1.50
C LEU A 154 -12.56 16.60 1.51
#